data_AF-A0A835W7E2-F1
#
_entry.id   AF-A0A835W7E2-F1
#
_cell.length_a   1.000
_cell.length_b   1.000
_cell.length_c   1.000
_cell.angle_alpha   90.00
_cell.angle_beta   90.00
_cell.angle_gamma   90.00
#
_symmetry.space_group_name_H-M   'P 1'
#
loop_
_entity.id
_entity.type
_entity.pdbx_description
1 polymer ?
#
loop_
_entity_poly.entity_id
_entity_poly.type
_entity_poly.pdbx_seq_one_letter_code
_entity_poly.pdbx_strand_id
1 'polypeptide(L)'
;MEVQRLLYLLEAPEYAMRAFREHGINGQDLLVLRDEDLEDPRFKFPRHVVRKVMRISQAWKVFQSITGSVTKGAITMEQYVAHYSYGRSPDVVSQLQSAYRVVDANSNGSLTFEEFLVGFSLLDAAVADTRRPAFVTGTITPTGMAPPPPPGQTGINWFQL
;
A
#
# COMPACT_ATOMS: atom_id res chain seq x y z
N MET A 1 -17.97 -16.67 2.72
CA MET A 1 -16.55 -16.53 2.32
C MET A 1 -15.74 -17.30 3.34
N GLU A 2 -15.04 -18.35 2.92
CA GLU A 2 -14.28 -19.21 3.84
C GLU A 2 -12.85 -18.67 3.99
N VAL A 3 -12.42 -18.43 5.23
CA VAL A 3 -11.07 -17.92 5.55
C VAL A 3 -9.97 -18.78 4.92
N GLN A 4 -10.20 -20.10 4.84
CA GLN A 4 -9.27 -21.05 4.24
C GLN A 4 -9.01 -20.76 2.76
N ARG A 5 -10.04 -20.41 1.99
CA ARG A 5 -9.89 -20.06 0.57
C ARG A 5 -9.00 -18.84 0.38
N LEU A 6 -9.10 -17.85 1.26
CA LEU A 6 -8.30 -16.62 1.17
C LEU A 6 -6.85 -16.83 1.63
N LEU A 7 -6.66 -17.64 2.66
CA LEU A 7 -5.34 -18.10 3.07
C LEU A 7 -4.67 -18.89 1.95
N TYR A 8 -5.41 -19.78 1.29
CA TYR A 8 -4.93 -20.52 0.12
C TYR A 8 -4.56 -19.58 -1.03
N LEU A 9 -5.39 -18.58 -1.33
CA LEU A 9 -5.13 -17.58 -2.38
C LEU A 9 -3.81 -16.81 -2.14
N LEU A 10 -3.48 -16.55 -0.89
CA LEU A 10 -2.21 -15.93 -0.51
C LEU A 10 -1.07 -16.94 -0.31
N GLU A 11 -1.25 -18.21 -0.68
CA GLU A 11 -0.28 -19.29 -0.52
C GLU A 11 0.17 -19.43 0.95
N ALA A 12 -0.75 -19.24 1.90
CA ALA A 12 -0.48 -19.49 3.30
C ALA A 12 -0.34 -21.01 3.52
N PRO A 13 0.57 -21.43 4.42
CA PRO A 13 0.83 -22.84 4.64
C PRO A 13 -0.37 -23.55 5.29
N GLU A 14 -0.50 -24.86 5.04
CA GLU A 14 -1.65 -25.66 5.49
C GLU A 14 -1.84 -25.67 7.01
N TYR A 15 -0.76 -25.65 7.78
CA TYR A 15 -0.87 -25.59 9.25
C TYR A 15 -1.53 -24.29 9.73
N ALA A 16 -1.40 -23.19 8.99
CA ALA A 16 -2.09 -21.95 9.32
C ALA A 16 -3.58 -22.12 9.08
N MET A 17 -3.98 -22.58 7.88
CA MET A 17 -5.38 -22.86 7.57
C MET A 17 -6.04 -23.81 8.58
N ARG A 18 -5.29 -24.84 9.01
CA ARG A 18 -5.73 -25.77 10.05
C ARG A 18 -5.94 -25.10 11.40
N ALA A 19 -4.99 -24.28 11.86
CA ALA A 19 -5.13 -23.56 13.13
C ALA A 19 -6.33 -22.61 13.11
N PHE A 20 -6.52 -21.81 12.05
CA PHE A 20 -7.71 -20.96 11.93
C PHE A 20 -9.02 -21.77 11.97
N ARG A 21 -9.04 -22.94 11.32
CA ARG A 21 -10.19 -23.86 11.35
C ARG A 21 -10.44 -24.46 12.74
N GLU A 22 -9.39 -24.95 13.41
CA GLU A 22 -9.48 -25.58 14.74
C GLU A 22 -9.94 -24.58 15.81
N HIS A 23 -9.58 -23.30 15.65
CA HIS A 23 -10.02 -22.22 16.53
C HIS A 23 -11.35 -21.58 16.13
N GLY A 24 -12.00 -22.05 15.05
CA GLY A 24 -13.29 -21.53 14.61
C GLY A 24 -13.27 -20.09 14.09
N ILE A 25 -12.08 -19.57 13.72
CA ILE A 25 -11.91 -18.20 13.26
C ILE A 25 -12.54 -18.05 11.87
N ASN A 26 -13.49 -17.12 11.76
CA ASN A 26 -14.19 -16.82 10.51
C ASN A 26 -13.80 -15.43 9.96
N GLY A 27 -14.39 -15.05 8.84
CA GLY A 27 -14.06 -13.78 8.17
C GLY A 27 -14.41 -12.54 9.01
N GLN A 28 -15.39 -12.63 9.90
CA GLN A 28 -15.76 -11.54 10.80
C GLN A 28 -14.69 -11.31 11.87
N ASP A 29 -14.13 -12.39 12.43
CA ASP A 29 -13.02 -12.30 13.39
C ASP A 29 -11.79 -11.62 12.78
N LEU A 30 -11.57 -11.84 11.48
CA LEU A 30 -10.48 -11.21 10.75
C LEU A 30 -10.66 -9.68 10.58
N LEU A 31 -11.87 -9.13 10.73
CA LEU A 31 -12.09 -7.68 10.73
C LEU A 31 -11.66 -7.01 12.04
N VAL A 32 -11.67 -7.74 13.14
CA VAL A 32 -11.26 -7.22 14.45
C VAL A 32 -9.85 -7.68 14.82
N LEU A 33 -9.26 -8.58 14.04
CA LEU A 33 -7.91 -9.08 14.24
C LEU A 33 -6.87 -7.95 14.28
N ARG A 34 -6.01 -8.02 15.31
CA ARG A 34 -4.82 -7.20 15.50
C ARG A 34 -3.56 -8.07 15.46
N ASP A 35 -2.42 -7.42 15.33
CA ASP A 35 -1.11 -8.10 15.31
C ASP A 35 -0.87 -8.88 16.62
N GLU A 36 -1.23 -8.28 17.75
CA GLU A 36 -1.13 -8.85 19.11
C GLU A 36 -1.88 -10.19 19.25
N ASP A 37 -3.02 -10.35 18.56
CA ASP A 37 -3.85 -11.56 18.63
C ASP A 37 -3.15 -12.75 17.94
N LEU A 38 -2.19 -12.48 17.04
CA LEU A 38 -1.36 -13.48 16.37
C LEU A 38 -0.04 -13.75 17.10
N GLU A 39 0.28 -12.98 18.15
CA GLU A 39 1.42 -13.23 19.04
C GLU A 39 1.07 -14.23 20.17
N ASP A 40 -0.21 -14.61 20.28
CA ASP A 40 -0.69 -15.59 21.25
C ASP A 40 0.09 -16.92 21.10
N PRO A 41 0.51 -17.57 22.21
CA PRO A 41 1.21 -18.86 22.17
C PRO A 41 0.49 -19.97 21.40
N ARG A 42 -0.84 -19.85 21.21
CA ARG A 42 -1.68 -20.76 20.41
C ARG A 42 -1.44 -20.59 18.91
N PHE A 43 -1.04 -19.40 18.46
CA PHE A 43 -0.74 -19.05 17.08
C PHE A 43 0.75 -18.81 16.90
N LYS A 44 1.57 -19.87 16.96
CA LYS A 44 3.01 -19.79 16.65
C LYS A 44 3.27 -19.71 15.14
N PHE A 45 2.80 -18.66 14.51
CA PHE A 45 3.00 -18.46 13.08
C PHE A 45 4.35 -17.75 12.80
N PRO A 46 5.10 -18.19 11.78
CA PRO A 46 6.22 -17.42 11.29
C PRO A 46 5.78 -16.04 10.81
N ARG A 47 6.67 -15.04 10.92
CA ARG A 47 6.40 -13.65 10.51
C ARG A 47 5.81 -13.49 9.10
N HIS A 48 6.23 -14.32 8.14
CA HIS A 48 5.70 -14.25 6.78
C HIS A 48 4.23 -14.70 6.69
N VAL A 49 3.80 -15.64 7.53
CA VAL A 49 2.39 -16.07 7.62
C VAL A 49 1.57 -14.99 8.31
N VAL A 50 2.07 -14.43 9.42
CA VAL A 50 1.44 -13.31 10.13
C VAL A 50 1.14 -12.16 9.16
N ARG A 51 2.13 -11.77 8.33
CA ARG A 51 1.94 -10.74 7.29
C ARG A 51 0.82 -11.10 6.30
N LYS A 52 0.73 -12.35 5.85
CA LYS A 52 -0.34 -12.80 4.94
C LYS A 52 -1.71 -12.70 5.61
N VAL A 53 -1.85 -13.16 6.85
CA VAL A 53 -3.10 -13.07 7.62
C VAL A 53 -3.50 -11.60 7.83
N MET A 54 -2.56 -10.77 8.28
CA MET A 54 -2.81 -9.34 8.51
C MET A 54 -3.18 -8.62 7.22
N ARG A 55 -2.59 -9.02 6.08
CA ARG A 55 -2.98 -8.51 4.76
C ARG A 55 -4.44 -8.81 4.44
N ILE A 56 -4.94 -10.02 4.75
CA ILE A 56 -6.36 -10.37 4.58
C ILE A 56 -7.24 -9.45 5.44
N SER A 57 -6.88 -9.28 6.73
CA SER A 57 -7.60 -8.39 7.65
C SER A 57 -7.67 -6.95 7.13
N GLN A 58 -6.53 -6.39 6.71
CA GLN A 58 -6.43 -5.03 6.18
C GLN A 58 -7.24 -4.86 4.89
N ALA A 59 -7.09 -5.78 3.94
CA ALA A 59 -7.83 -5.75 2.69
C ALA A 59 -9.33 -5.79 2.94
N TRP A 60 -9.80 -6.59 3.89
CA TRP A 60 -11.22 -6.65 4.23
C TRP A 60 -11.76 -5.38 4.85
N LYS A 61 -11.02 -4.78 5.79
CA LYS A 61 -11.39 -3.50 6.40
C LYS A 61 -11.58 -2.42 5.34
N VAL A 62 -10.66 -2.34 4.39
CA VAL A 62 -10.75 -1.41 3.26
C VAL A 62 -11.92 -1.76 2.34
N PHE A 63 -12.07 -3.03 1.96
CA PHE A 63 -13.13 -3.47 1.08
C PHE A 63 -14.52 -3.18 1.66
N GLN A 64 -14.70 -3.45 2.96
CA GLN A 64 -15.92 -3.11 3.70
C GLN A 64 -16.15 -1.60 3.75
N SER A 65 -15.08 -0.81 3.95
CA SER A 65 -15.20 0.63 4.01
C SER A 65 -15.63 1.25 2.67
N ILE A 66 -15.31 0.62 1.54
CA ILE A 66 -15.68 1.11 0.22
C ILE A 66 -17.08 0.62 -0.18
N THR A 67 -17.36 -0.67 -0.01
CA THR A 67 -18.59 -1.30 -0.51
C THR A 67 -19.73 -1.34 0.52
N GLY A 68 -19.44 -1.06 1.79
CA GLY A 68 -20.36 -1.28 2.91
C GLY A 68 -20.55 -2.75 3.28
N SER A 69 -19.88 -3.70 2.61
CA SER A 69 -20.09 -5.13 2.81
C SER A 69 -18.79 -5.93 2.68
N VAL A 70 -18.61 -6.91 3.56
CA VAL A 70 -17.41 -7.76 3.60
C VAL A 70 -17.45 -8.96 2.65
N THR A 71 -18.64 -9.30 2.16
CA THR A 71 -18.88 -10.56 1.43
C THR A 71 -19.73 -10.41 0.18
N LYS A 72 -20.42 -9.28 0.01
CA LYS A 72 -21.32 -9.05 -1.12
C LYS A 72 -20.99 -7.73 -1.77
N GLY A 73 -20.46 -7.78 -2.98
CA GLY A 73 -20.18 -6.60 -3.78
C GLY A 73 -18.91 -6.77 -4.60
N ALA A 74 -18.72 -5.83 -5.50
CA ALA A 74 -17.46 -5.62 -6.19
C ALA A 74 -17.15 -4.12 -6.08
N ILE A 75 -15.87 -3.79 -5.96
CA ILE A 75 -15.44 -2.40 -5.97
C ILE A 75 -15.37 -1.98 -7.43
N THR A 76 -16.19 -1.01 -7.84
CA THR A 76 -16.02 -0.39 -9.16
C THR A 76 -14.89 0.63 -9.12
N MET A 77 -14.35 0.94 -10.29
CA MET A 77 -13.28 1.93 -10.42
C MET A 77 -13.67 3.30 -9.85
N GLU A 78 -14.90 3.73 -10.08
CA GLU A 78 -15.44 4.99 -9.55
C GLU A 78 -15.49 4.99 -8.03
N GLN A 79 -15.94 3.89 -7.41
CA GLN A 79 -15.97 3.75 -5.95
C GLN A 79 -14.56 3.78 -5.35
N TYR A 80 -13.62 3.06 -5.95
CA TYR A 80 -12.22 3.04 -5.51
C TYR A 80 -11.60 4.44 -5.57
N VAL A 81 -11.74 5.13 -6.71
CA VAL A 81 -11.18 6.47 -6.89
C VAL A 81 -11.85 7.45 -5.94
N ALA A 82 -13.19 7.49 -5.87
CA ALA A 82 -13.93 8.41 -5.01
C ALA A 82 -13.55 8.25 -3.53
N HIS A 83 -13.27 7.02 -3.08
CA HIS A 83 -12.85 6.76 -1.71
C HIS A 83 -11.48 7.37 -1.37
N TYR A 84 -10.54 7.43 -2.33
CA TYR A 84 -9.17 7.89 -2.10
C TYR A 84 -8.84 9.28 -2.65
N SER A 85 -9.64 9.81 -3.58
CA SER A 85 -9.39 11.07 -4.28
C SER A 85 -9.97 12.31 -3.61
N TYR A 86 -10.73 12.16 -2.51
CA TYR A 86 -11.37 13.29 -1.84
C TYR A 86 -10.34 14.37 -1.45
N GLY A 87 -10.48 15.57 -2.03
CA GLY A 87 -9.58 16.70 -1.82
C GLY A 87 -8.20 16.59 -2.48
N ARG A 88 -8.01 15.68 -3.45
CA ARG A 88 -6.72 15.45 -4.13
C ARG A 88 -6.69 15.98 -5.57
N SER A 89 -5.47 16.10 -6.10
CA SER A 89 -5.21 16.56 -7.47
C SER A 89 -5.63 15.51 -8.52
N PRO A 90 -5.90 15.94 -9.78
CA PRO A 90 -6.22 15.03 -10.87
C PRO A 90 -5.12 14.00 -11.17
N ASP A 91 -3.84 14.33 -10.95
CA ASP A 91 -2.73 13.38 -11.12
C ASP A 91 -2.85 12.16 -10.19
N VAL A 92 -3.28 12.39 -8.95
CA VAL A 92 -3.53 11.31 -7.99
C VAL A 92 -4.69 10.42 -8.46
N VAL A 93 -5.73 11.02 -9.04
CA VAL A 93 -6.84 10.27 -9.63
C VAL A 93 -6.32 9.36 -10.74
N SER A 94 -5.51 9.87 -11.67
CA SER A 94 -4.92 9.07 -12.74
C SER A 94 -4.05 7.92 -12.21
N GLN A 95 -3.24 8.15 -11.18
CA GLN A 95 -2.41 7.11 -10.58
C GLN A 95 -3.23 5.99 -9.91
N LEU A 96 -4.25 6.35 -9.14
CA LEU A 96 -5.18 5.39 -8.54
C LEU A 96 -5.91 4.59 -9.62
N GLN A 97 -6.28 5.25 -10.71
CA GLN A 97 -6.94 4.61 -11.84
C GLN A 97 -6.04 3.59 -12.54
N SER A 98 -4.78 3.94 -12.78
CA SER A 98 -3.80 3.02 -13.35
C SER A 98 -3.58 1.79 -12.47
N ALA A 99 -3.45 1.98 -11.15
CA ALA A 99 -3.28 0.87 -10.21
C ALA A 99 -4.50 -0.07 -10.22
N TYR A 100 -5.71 0.48 -10.25
CA TYR A 100 -6.95 -0.31 -10.34
C TYR A 100 -6.96 -1.19 -11.60
N ARG A 101 -6.63 -0.64 -12.76
CA ARG A 101 -6.62 -1.38 -14.05
C ARG A 101 -5.62 -2.53 -14.08
N VAL A 102 -4.51 -2.42 -13.36
CA VAL A 102 -3.53 -3.50 -13.25
C VAL A 102 -4.08 -4.67 -12.44
N VAL A 103 -4.93 -4.40 -11.45
CA VAL A 103 -5.54 -5.42 -10.58
C VAL A 103 -6.81 -6.02 -11.20
N ASP A 104 -7.51 -5.27 -12.04
CA ASP A 104 -8.69 -5.70 -12.80
C ASP A 104 -8.31 -6.66 -13.94
N ALA A 105 -7.83 -7.85 -13.56
CA ALA A 105 -7.24 -8.83 -14.46
C ALA A 105 -8.24 -9.37 -15.48
N ASN A 106 -9.52 -9.43 -15.12
CA ASN A 106 -10.59 -9.86 -16.03
C ASN A 106 -11.18 -8.69 -16.84
N SER A 107 -10.76 -7.45 -16.59
CA SER A 107 -11.23 -6.22 -17.26
C SER A 107 -12.75 -6.10 -17.30
N ASN A 108 -13.44 -6.59 -16.26
CA ASN A 108 -14.89 -6.49 -16.16
C ASN A 108 -15.33 -5.15 -15.54
N GLY A 109 -14.38 -4.29 -15.16
CA GLY A 109 -14.62 -2.98 -14.56
C GLY A 109 -14.95 -3.02 -13.07
N SER A 110 -14.82 -4.17 -12.41
CA SER A 110 -15.25 -4.43 -11.04
C SER A 110 -14.34 -5.43 -10.31
N LEU A 111 -13.67 -4.98 -9.25
CA LEU A 111 -12.82 -5.87 -8.44
C LEU A 111 -13.65 -6.68 -7.46
N THR A 112 -13.65 -8.00 -7.63
CA THR A 112 -14.08 -8.92 -6.57
C THR A 112 -13.12 -8.85 -5.38
N PHE A 113 -13.54 -9.34 -4.21
CA PHE A 113 -12.65 -9.33 -3.04
C PHE A 113 -11.36 -10.15 -3.28
N GLU A 114 -11.43 -11.24 -4.04
CA GLU A 114 -10.26 -12.06 -4.36
C GLU A 114 -9.24 -11.28 -5.21
N GLU A 115 -9.70 -10.60 -6.26
CA GLU A 115 -8.86 -9.73 -7.08
C GLU A 115 -8.28 -8.57 -6.27
N PHE A 116 -9.13 -7.93 -5.46
CA PHE A 116 -8.71 -6.87 -4.57
C PHE A 116 -7.64 -7.33 -3.57
N LEU A 117 -7.79 -8.53 -2.99
CA LEU A 117 -6.83 -9.09 -2.03
C LEU A 117 -5.47 -9.38 -2.68
N VAL A 118 -5.47 -10.01 -3.87
CA VAL A 118 -4.25 -10.31 -4.62
C VAL A 118 -3.52 -9.03 -5.04
N GLY A 119 -4.28 -8.02 -5.48
CA GLY A 119 -3.76 -6.70 -5.86
C GLY A 119 -3.53 -5.74 -4.68
N PHE A 120 -3.92 -6.09 -3.46
CA PHE A 120 -3.98 -5.15 -2.33
C PHE A 120 -2.66 -4.43 -2.07
N SER A 121 -1.52 -5.12 -2.14
CA SER A 121 -0.22 -4.47 -1.95
C SER A 121 0.12 -3.43 -3.03
N LEU A 122 -0.34 -3.64 -4.27
CA LEU A 122 -0.17 -2.67 -5.35
C LEU A 122 -1.07 -1.45 -5.14
N LEU A 123 -2.34 -1.69 -4.78
CA LEU A 123 -3.32 -0.64 -4.51
C LEU A 123 -2.91 0.21 -3.29
N ASP A 124 -2.51 -0.45 -2.20
CA ASP A 124 -2.01 0.21 -0.99
C ASP A 124 -0.76 1.04 -1.27
N ALA A 125 0.18 0.52 -2.06
CA ALA A 125 1.37 1.27 -2.48
C ALA A 125 1.00 2.52 -3.31
N ALA A 126 0.04 2.43 -4.22
CA ALA A 126 -0.44 3.59 -4.99
C ALA A 126 -1.12 4.63 -4.08
N VAL A 127 -1.91 4.19 -3.11
CA VAL A 127 -2.52 5.08 -2.11
C VAL A 127 -1.48 5.71 -1.20
N ALA A 128 -0.42 4.98 -0.84
CA ALA A 128 0.67 5.48 -0.01
C ALA A 128 1.55 6.49 -0.76
N ASP A 129 1.86 6.23 -2.03
CA ASP A 129 2.65 7.12 -2.88
C ASP A 129 1.96 8.48 -3.05
N THR A 130 0.65 8.46 -3.29
CA THR A 130 -0.17 9.67 -3.40
C THR A 130 -0.31 10.45 -2.08
N ARG A 131 0.07 9.86 -0.92
CA ARG A 131 0.14 10.53 0.40
C ARG A 131 1.52 11.10 0.70
N ARG A 132 2.55 10.72 -0.06
CA ARG A 132 3.85 11.34 0.08
C ARG A 132 3.70 12.76 -0.46
N PRO A 133 3.95 13.82 0.34
CA PRO A 133 4.16 15.11 -0.27
C PRO A 133 5.25 14.90 -1.31
N ALA A 134 5.07 15.46 -2.51
CA ALA A 134 6.16 15.55 -3.46
C ALA A 134 7.35 16.09 -2.67
N PHE A 135 8.30 15.22 -2.32
CA PHE A 135 9.56 15.67 -1.83
C PHE A 135 10.03 16.53 -2.98
N VAL A 136 10.04 17.84 -2.76
CA VAL A 136 10.89 18.76 -3.47
C VAL A 136 12.20 18.00 -3.57
N THR A 137 12.48 17.48 -4.76
CA THR A 137 13.83 17.16 -5.18
C THR A 137 14.52 18.51 -5.20
N GLY A 138 14.84 18.99 -3.99
CA GLY A 138 15.79 20.03 -3.79
C GLY A 138 16.99 19.51 -4.54
N THR A 139 17.32 20.25 -5.59
CA THR A 139 18.69 20.39 -6.05
C THR A 139 19.59 20.19 -4.84
N ILE A 140 20.16 18.99 -4.74
CA ILE A 140 21.35 18.74 -3.95
C ILE A 140 22.41 19.62 -4.61
N THR A 141 22.42 20.90 -4.26
CA THR A 141 23.59 21.75 -4.45
C THR A 141 24.60 21.15 -3.48
N PRO A 142 25.69 20.51 -3.97
CA PRO A 142 26.73 20.04 -3.07
C PRO A 142 27.29 21.28 -2.35
N THR A 143 26.99 21.39 -1.06
CA THR A 143 27.59 22.36 -0.14
C THR A 143 29.08 22.09 -0.11
N GLY A 144 29.86 22.75 -0.97
CA GLY A 144 31.28 22.44 -1.04
C GLY A 144 32.15 23.13 -2.08
N MET A 145 31.65 24.05 -2.91
CA MET A 145 32.53 24.86 -3.76
C MET A 145 32.03 26.31 -3.81
N ALA A 146 32.81 27.20 -3.20
CA ALA A 146 32.70 28.62 -3.42
C ALA A 146 32.77 28.93 -4.93
N PRO A 147 31.96 29.88 -5.45
CA PRO A 147 32.09 30.29 -6.84
C PRO A 147 33.50 30.85 -7.07
N PRO A 148 34.16 30.54 -8.21
CA PRO A 148 35.40 31.20 -8.56
C PRO A 148 35.15 32.71 -8.71
N PRO A 149 36.07 33.57 -8.26
CA PRO A 149 35.91 35.01 -8.41
C PRO A 149 35.89 35.38 -9.90
N PRO A 150 35.10 36.39 -10.30
CA PRO A 150 35.02 36.84 -11.69
C PRO A 150 36.39 37.36 -12.18
N PRO A 151 36.79 37.08 -13.44
CA PRO A 151 38.03 37.59 -13.98
C PRO A 151 37.83 39.06 -14.37
N GLY A 152 38.36 39.98 -13.57
CA GLY A 152 38.45 41.38 -13.95
C GLY A 152 38.07 42.37 -12.85
N GLN A 153 38.98 42.56 -11.89
CA GLN A 153 39.34 43.92 -11.49
C GLN A 153 40.72 43.93 -10.82
N THR A 154 41.47 44.95 -11.18
CA THR A 154 42.92 45.15 -11.13
C THR A 154 43.46 45.55 -9.76
N GLY A 155 44.71 45.13 -9.49
CA GLY A 155 45.74 46.05 -8.96
C GLY A 155 46.25 45.78 -7.55
N ILE A 156 47.48 45.27 -7.44
CA ILE A 156 48.55 45.83 -6.59
C ILE A 156 49.89 45.45 -7.26
N ASN A 157 50.64 46.48 -7.66
CA ASN A 157 52.00 46.41 -8.21
C ASN A 157 52.99 46.03 -7.09
N TRP A 158 53.83 45.02 -7.32
CA TRP A 158 54.90 44.63 -6.40
C TRP A 158 56.31 45.11 -6.81
N PHE A 159 56.43 46.00 -7.80
CA PHE A 159 57.69 46.69 -8.07
C PHE A 159 57.81 47.96 -7.22
N GLN A 160 58.19 47.78 -5.96
CA GLN A 160 59.00 48.73 -5.20
C GLN A 160 59.56 48.02 -3.96
N LEU A 161 60.78 47.50 -4.09
CA LEU A 161 61.95 47.69 -3.20
C LEU A 161 63.11 46.79 -3.69
#